data_AF-A0A066UR90-F1
#
_entry.id   AF-A0A066UR90-F1
#
_cell.length_a   1.000
_cell.length_b   1.000
_cell.length_c   1.000
_cell.angle_alpha   90.00
_cell.angle_beta   90.00
_cell.angle_gamma   90.00
#
_symmetry.space_group_name_H-M   'P 1'
#
loop_
_entity.id
_entity.type
_entity.pdbx_description
1 polymer ?
#
loop_
_entity_poly.entity_id
_entity_poly.type
_entity_poly.pdbx_seq_one_letter_code
_entity_poly.pdbx_strand_id
1 'polypeptide(L)' 'MRKIYVTEGDINAKKQKDAYPKRVLCEQCVSSFIVISEGDRTYQACDSCGDDS' A
#
# COMPACT_ATOMS: atom_id res chain seq x y z
N MET A 1 13.34 -0.26 -0.59
CA MET A 1 12.75 -0.84 -1.82
C MET A 1 11.23 -0.62 -1.84
N ARG A 2 10.61 -0.32 -2.99
CA ARG A 2 9.17 0.02 -3.10
C ARG A 2 8.39 -1.12 -3.77
N LYS A 3 7.21 -1.42 -3.25
CA LYS A 3 6.32 -2.44 -3.83
C LYS A 3 4.88 -1.96 -3.77
N ILE A 4 4.03 -2.60 -4.55
CA ILE A 4 2.58 -2.47 -4.42
C ILE A 4 2.15 -3.33 -3.24
N TYR A 5 1.53 -2.72 -2.24
CA TYR A 5 0.97 -3.42 -1.09
C TYR A 5 -0.55 -3.30 -1.11
N VAL A 6 -1.24 -4.39 -0.79
CA VAL A 6 -2.66 -4.38 -0.49
C VAL A 6 -2.78 -4.18 1.01
N THR A 7 -3.27 -3.02 1.42
CA THR A 7 -3.42 -2.68 2.84
C THR A 7 -4.87 -2.82 3.27
N GLU A 8 -5.10 -3.07 4.56
CA GLU A 8 -6.44 -2.97 5.12
C GLU A 8 -6.93 -1.52 5.07
N GLY A 9 -8.08 -1.31 4.44
CA GLY A 9 -8.79 -0.04 4.34
C GLY A 9 -10.07 -0.11 5.17
N ASP A 10 -11.20 0.18 4.52
CA ASP A 10 -12.49 0.17 5.20
C ASP A 10 -13.21 -1.17 5.01
N ILE A 11 -13.06 -2.07 5.98
CA ILE A 11 -13.66 -3.42 5.95
C ILE A 11 -15.19 -3.41 5.82
N ASN A 12 -15.86 -2.28 6.10
CA ASN A 12 -17.30 -2.11 5.91
C ASN A 12 -17.66 -1.55 4.53
N ALA A 13 -16.68 -1.21 3.70
CA ALA A 13 -16.94 -0.70 2.38
C ALA A 13 -17.53 -1.76 1.46
N LYS A 14 -18.64 -1.42 0.80
CA LYS A 14 -19.31 -2.27 -0.19
C LYS A 14 -18.43 -2.66 -1.38
N LYS A 15 -17.34 -1.93 -1.63
CA LYS A 15 -16.43 -2.19 -2.75
C LYS A 15 -15.11 -2.72 -2.22
N GLN A 16 -14.69 -3.85 -2.77
CA GLN A 16 -13.47 -4.55 -2.36
C GLN A 16 -12.20 -3.68 -2.49
N LYS A 17 -12.17 -2.75 -3.45
CA LYS A 17 -11.07 -1.78 -3.62
C LYS A 17 -10.94 -0.75 -2.50
N ASP A 18 -12.03 -0.48 -1.79
CA ASP A 18 -12.08 0.49 -0.69
C ASP A 18 -11.80 -0.23 0.65
N ALA A 19 -12.21 -1.50 0.75
CA ALA A 19 -11.83 -2.39 1.85
C ALA A 19 -10.37 -2.80 1.81
N TYR A 20 -9.82 -3.01 0.60
CA TYR A 20 -8.46 -3.46 0.38
C TYR A 20 -7.77 -2.61 -0.70
N PRO A 21 -7.49 -1.34 -0.40
CA PRO A 21 -6.82 -0.46 -1.35
C PRO A 21 -5.40 -0.96 -1.64
N LYS A 22 -5.02 -0.87 -2.91
CA LYS A 22 -3.64 -1.07 -3.35
C LYS A 22 -2.90 0.26 -3.24
N ARG A 23 -1.78 0.28 -2.52
CA ARG A 23 -0.94 1.45 -2.33
C ARG A 23 0.51 1.11 -2.58
N VAL A 24 1.24 2.01 -3.21
CA VAL A 24 2.68 1.89 -3.36
C VAL A 24 3.31 2.43 -2.07
N LEU A 25 4.00 1.58 -1.32
CA LEU A 25 4.65 1.99 -0.08
C LEU A 25 6.14 1.67 -0.13
N CYS A 26 6.94 2.47 0.58
CA CYS A 26 8.31 2.12 0.90
C CYS A 26 8.34 1.23 2.16
N GLU A 27 9.47 0.57 2.39
CA GLU A 27 9.66 -0.32 3.55
C GLU A 27 9.46 0.36 4.91
N GLN A 28 9.62 1.68 4.99
CA GLN A 28 9.35 2.43 6.22
C GLN A 28 7.86 2.73 6.40
N CYS A 29 7.21 3.25 5.34
CA CYS A 29 5.79 3.58 5.41
C CYS A 29 4.92 2.34 5.53
N VAL A 30 5.29 1.24 4.87
CA VAL A 30 4.51 -0.01 4.90
C VAL A 30 4.35 -0.57 6.32
N SER A 31 5.33 -0.35 7.21
CA SER A 31 5.23 -0.76 8.62
C SER A 31 4.11 -0.05 9.40
N SER A 32 3.61 1.08 8.90
CA SER A 32 2.47 1.79 9.51
C SER A 32 1.11 1.30 9.00
N PHE A 33 1.09 0.37 8.03
CA PHE A 33 -0.14 -0.19 7.47
C PHE A 33 -0.22 -1.69 7.72
N ILE A 34 -1.44 -2.20 7.84
CA ILE A 34 -1.68 -3.64 7.89
C ILE A 34 -1.64 -4.17 6.45
N VAL A 35 -0.55 -4.85 6.08
CA VAL A 35 -0.41 -5.48 4.77
C VAL A 35 -1.13 -6.81 4.75
N ILE A 36 -2.08 -6.94 3.85
CA ILE A 36 -2.83 -8.16 3.58
C ILE A 36 -2.14 -8.97 2.49
N SER A 37 -1.56 -8.28 1.50
CA SER A 37 -0.85 -8.93 0.40
C SER A 37 0.28 -8.04 -0.12
N GLU A 38 1.46 -8.62 -0.28
CA GLU A 38 2.58 -7.98 -0.97
C GLU A 38 2.51 -8.30 -2.47
N GLY A 39 2.55 -7.27 -3.30
CA GLY A 39 2.62 -7.39 -4.76
C GLY A 39 4.02 -7.13 -5.30
N ASP A 40 4.08 -6.82 -6.59
CA ASP A 40 5.33 -6.61 -7.31
C ASP A 40 6.09 -5.35 -6.88
N ARG A 41 7.41 -5.41 -7.10
CA ARG A 41 8.30 -4.25 -6.97
C ARG A 41 7.93 -3.22 -8.03
N THR A 42 7.87 -1.97 -7.64
CA THR A 42 7.47 -0.87 -8.52
C THR A 42 8.47 0.27 -8.41
N TYR A 43 8.58 1.04 -9.50
CA TYR A 43 9.37 2.28 -9.56
C TYR A 43 8.54 3.51 -9.22
N GLN A 44 7.25 3.34 -8.90
CA GLN A 44 6.41 4.45 -8.47
C GLN A 44 6.85 4.98 -7.09
N ALA A 45 6.66 6.28 -6.90
CA ALA A 45 6.89 6.94 -5.62
C ALA A 45 5.97 6.37 -4.54
N CYS A 46 6.40 6.45 -3.28
CA CYS A 46 5.59 6.03 -2.15
C CYS A 46 4.34 6.92 -2.04
N ASP A 47 3.14 6.34 -2.04
CA ASP A 47 1.88 7.07 -1.85
C ASP A 47 1.80 7.81 -0.52
N SER A 48 2.55 7.36 0.49
CA SER A 48 2.48 7.93 1.84
C SER A 48 3.45 9.07 2.08
N CYS A 49 4.71 8.94 1.65
CA CYS A 49 5.73 9.97 1.88
C CYS A 49 6.15 10.70 0.60
N GLY A 50 5.71 10.24 -0.58
CA GLY A 50 6.14 10.77 -1.88
C GLY A 50 7.62 10.50 -2.17
N ASP A 51 8.32 9.79 -1.28
CA ASP A 51 9.77 9.76 -1.29
C ASP A 51 10.28 8.86 -2.42
N ASP A 52 11.01 9.48 -3.34
CA ASP A 52 11.73 8.84 -4.44
C ASP A 52 13.18 8.48 -4.05
N SER A 53 13.56 8.58 -2.77
CA SER A 53 14.93 8.27 -2.31
C SER A 53 15.24 6.78 -2.14
#